data_AF-A0A7J6QK68-F1
#
_entry.id   AF-A0A7J6QK68-F1
#
_cell.length_a   1.000
_cell.length_b   1.000
_cell.length_c   1.000
_cell.angle_alpha   90.00
_cell.angle_beta   90.00
_cell.angle_gamma   90.00
#
_symmetry.space_group_name_H-M   'P 1'
#
loop_
_entity.id
_entity.type
_entity.pdbx_description
1 polymer ?
#
loop_
_entity_poly.entity_id
_entity_poly.type
_entity_poly.pdbx_seq_one_letter_code
_entity_poly.pdbx_strand_id
1 'polypeptide(L)'
;GWVDVMYAGTDATEVYGQPQRDHAELWGLFFVLFMLIGSFFILNLCVGVIVDNFNKIKAQGQSLFLTQTQQKWIELQKQLYTKKIFLEFAHVKDLPISRRKMYFFCSSSRFETFIMVCILLNTAVTGMKIFPPPSEAYKATLAVLNYIFAFIFTVEAALKLY
;
A
#
# COMPACT_ATOMS: atom_id res chain seq x y z
N GLY A 1 5.51 -22.81 23.66
CA GLY A 1 4.51 -21.84 23.18
C GLY A 1 3.16 -22.09 23.84
N TRP A 2 2.09 -21.38 23.45
CA TRP A 2 0.76 -21.59 24.05
C TRP A 2 0.20 -22.99 23.77
N VAL A 3 0.60 -23.58 22.64
CA VAL A 3 0.24 -24.94 22.22
C VAL A 3 0.78 -25.99 23.19
N ASP A 4 2.03 -25.86 23.66
CA ASP A 4 2.63 -26.83 24.60
C ASP A 4 1.92 -26.80 25.97
N VAL A 5 1.47 -25.62 26.40
CA VAL A 5 0.69 -25.46 27.65
C VAL A 5 -0.71 -26.06 27.49
N MET A 6 -1.33 -25.90 26.32
CA MET A 6 -2.61 -26.52 26.00
C MET A 6 -2.49 -28.05 25.97
N TYR A 7 -1.44 -28.60 25.35
CA TYR A 7 -1.20 -30.05 25.36
C TYR A 7 -0.95 -30.57 26.79
N ALA A 8 -0.10 -29.91 27.57
CA ALA A 8 0.10 -30.29 28.97
C ALA A 8 -1.19 -30.22 29.82
N GLY A 9 -2.10 -29.29 29.52
CA GLY A 9 -3.38 -29.16 30.20
C GLY A 9 -4.45 -30.17 29.75
N THR A 10 -4.42 -30.60 28.48
CA THR A 10 -5.36 -31.60 27.93
C THR A 10 -4.95 -33.04 28.22
N ASP A 11 -3.64 -33.29 28.40
CA ASP A 11 -3.09 -34.60 28.76
C ASP A 11 -3.06 -34.85 30.28
N ALA A 12 -3.45 -33.87 31.11
CA ALA A 12 -3.44 -33.96 32.56
C ALA A 12 -4.51 -34.94 33.08
N THR A 13 -4.12 -35.84 34.00
CA THR A 13 -4.98 -36.89 34.56
C THR A 13 -5.29 -36.62 36.04
N GLU A 14 -4.55 -37.22 36.97
CA GLU A 14 -4.71 -37.08 38.42
C GLU A 14 -3.48 -36.42 39.03
N VAL A 15 -3.63 -35.89 40.26
CA VAL A 15 -2.49 -35.40 41.03
C VAL A 15 -1.55 -36.60 41.29
N TYR A 16 -0.31 -36.51 40.79
CA TYR A 16 0.71 -37.58 40.76
C TYR A 16 0.56 -38.66 39.67
N GLY A 17 -0.41 -38.52 38.74
CA GLY A 17 -0.51 -39.35 37.54
C GLY A 17 0.43 -38.90 36.43
N GLN A 18 0.89 -39.84 35.59
CA GLN A 18 1.58 -39.48 34.34
C GLN A 18 0.57 -38.94 33.32
N PRO A 19 0.94 -37.94 32.50
CA PRO A 19 0.06 -37.41 31.48
C PRO A 19 -0.27 -38.49 30.45
N GLN A 20 -1.54 -38.58 30.08
CA GLN A 20 -2.01 -39.49 29.04
C GLN A 20 -2.48 -38.65 27.87
N ARG A 21 -1.96 -38.98 26.68
CA ARG A 21 -2.29 -38.28 25.46
C ARG A 21 -3.80 -38.28 25.23
N ASP A 22 -4.34 -37.10 24.94
CA ASP A 22 -5.75 -36.89 24.57
C ASP A 22 -6.74 -37.34 25.68
N HIS A 23 -6.32 -37.30 26.96
CA HIS A 23 -7.16 -37.74 28.09
C HIS A 23 -8.42 -36.88 28.28
N ALA A 24 -8.26 -35.55 28.19
CA ALA A 24 -9.32 -34.60 28.43
C ALA A 24 -9.33 -33.49 27.36
N GLU A 25 -9.58 -33.91 26.11
CA GLU A 25 -9.60 -33.05 24.90
C GLU A 25 -10.51 -31.81 25.04
N LEU A 26 -11.59 -31.89 25.85
CA LEU A 26 -12.51 -30.78 26.09
C LEU A 26 -11.86 -29.56 26.73
N TRP A 27 -10.76 -29.71 27.48
CA TRP A 27 -10.01 -28.58 28.04
C TRP A 27 -9.35 -27.72 26.95
N GLY A 28 -9.16 -28.23 25.73
CA GLY A 28 -8.71 -27.43 24.59
C GLY A 28 -9.66 -26.26 24.31
N LEU A 29 -10.98 -26.46 24.47
CA LEU A 29 -11.97 -25.38 24.30
C LEU A 29 -11.81 -24.27 25.34
N PHE A 30 -11.41 -24.62 26.57
CA PHE A 30 -11.12 -23.62 27.60
C PHE A 30 -9.98 -22.70 27.18
N PHE A 31 -8.86 -23.25 26.67
CA PHE A 31 -7.73 -22.45 26.19
C PHE A 31 -8.12 -21.54 25.01
N VAL A 32 -8.93 -22.04 24.07
CA VAL A 32 -9.41 -21.25 22.93
C VAL A 32 -10.29 -20.09 23.40
N LEU A 33 -11.26 -20.33 24.29
CA LEU A 33 -12.14 -19.30 24.83
C LEU A 33 -11.38 -18.29 25.69
N PHE A 34 -10.45 -18.76 26.53
CA PHE A 34 -9.60 -17.91 27.35
C PHE A 34 -8.72 -17.00 26.48
N MET A 35 -8.11 -17.54 25.43
CA MET A 35 -7.28 -16.75 24.51
C MET A 35 -8.12 -15.75 23.73
N LEU A 36 -9.31 -16.13 23.26
CA LEU A 36 -10.21 -15.24 22.52
C LEU A 36 -10.66 -14.07 23.42
N ILE A 37 -11.23 -14.37 24.59
CA ILE A 37 -11.75 -13.36 25.51
C ILE A 37 -10.60 -12.53 26.09
N GLY A 38 -9.53 -13.19 26.53
CA GLY A 38 -8.37 -12.55 27.13
C GLY A 38 -7.64 -11.64 26.15
N SER A 39 -7.37 -12.09 24.92
CA SER A 39 -6.72 -11.24 23.91
C SER A 39 -7.61 -10.08 23.50
N PHE A 40 -8.91 -10.31 23.28
CA PHE A 40 -9.84 -9.24 22.92
C PHE A 40 -9.94 -8.19 24.04
N PHE A 41 -10.07 -8.63 25.28
CA PHE A 41 -10.18 -7.73 26.42
C PHE A 41 -8.88 -6.95 26.67
N ILE A 42 -7.73 -7.63 26.72
CA ILE A 42 -6.43 -6.98 26.97
C ILE A 42 -6.08 -6.01 25.84
N LEU A 43 -6.27 -6.41 24.58
CA LEU A 43 -5.98 -5.52 23.44
C LEU A 43 -6.91 -4.30 23.45
N ASN A 44 -8.22 -4.49 23.62
CA ASN A 44 -9.17 -3.37 23.60
C ASN A 44 -8.97 -2.43 24.79
N LEU A 45 -8.72 -2.96 25.98
CA LEU A 45 -8.42 -2.16 27.16
C LEU A 45 -7.12 -1.36 26.95
N CYS A 46 -6.05 -2.02 26.48
CA CYS A 46 -4.76 -1.38 26.26
C CYS A 46 -4.86 -0.28 25.19
N VAL A 47 -5.46 -0.58 24.03
CA VAL A 47 -5.68 0.41 22.96
C VAL A 47 -6.55 1.56 23.44
N GLY A 48 -7.63 1.26 24.18
CA GLY A 48 -8.52 2.29 24.75
C GLY A 48 -7.77 3.26 25.67
N VAL A 49 -7.02 2.74 26.65
CA VAL A 49 -6.25 3.56 27.59
C VAL A 49 -5.16 4.38 26.87
N ILE A 50 -4.47 3.78 25.90
CA ILE A 50 -3.43 4.45 25.12
C ILE A 50 -4.04 5.59 24.30
N VAL A 51 -5.14 5.33 23.58
CA VAL A 51 -5.83 6.33 22.74
C VAL A 51 -6.39 7.46 23.59
N ASP A 52 -7.00 7.16 24.75
CA ASP A 52 -7.50 8.17 25.67
C ASP A 52 -6.38 9.06 26.19
N ASN A 53 -5.21 8.48 26.52
CA ASN A 53 -4.06 9.26 26.95
C ASN A 53 -3.54 10.17 25.83
N PHE A 54 -3.42 9.65 24.60
CA PHE A 54 -3.03 10.46 23.45
C PHE A 54 -4.02 11.60 23.17
N ASN A 55 -5.32 11.34 23.28
CA ASN A 55 -6.34 12.36 23.11
C ASN A 55 -6.24 13.45 24.20
N LYS A 56 -5.96 13.08 25.45
CA LYS A 56 -5.72 14.03 26.55
C LYS A 56 -4.52 14.93 26.28
N ILE A 57 -3.38 14.36 25.88
CA ILE A 57 -2.18 15.14 25.58
C ILE A 57 -2.41 16.06 24.37
N LYS A 58 -3.11 15.58 23.34
CA LYS A 58 -3.49 16.38 22.18
C LYS A 58 -4.42 17.55 22.56
N ALA A 59 -5.39 17.33 23.44
CA ALA A 59 -6.30 18.37 23.93
C ALA A 59 -5.59 19.48 24.73
N GLN A 60 -4.45 19.17 25.34
CA GLN A 60 -3.57 20.15 26.00
C GLN A 60 -2.75 21.01 25.02
N GLY A 61 -2.96 20.84 23.71
CA GLY A 61 -2.29 21.64 22.67
C GLY A 61 -0.86 21.22 22.39
N GLN A 62 -0.41 20.08 22.92
CA GLN A 62 0.92 19.54 22.62
C GLN A 62 0.92 18.79 21.29
N SER A 63 1.80 19.20 20.36
CA SER A 63 2.10 18.45 19.15
C SER A 63 2.94 17.22 19.49
N LEU A 64 2.25 16.12 19.80
CA LEU A 64 2.81 14.88 20.37
C LEU A 64 4.08 14.33 19.71
N PHE A 65 4.21 14.46 18.39
CA PHE A 65 5.29 13.82 17.63
C PHE A 65 5.98 14.74 16.63
N LEU A 66 5.60 16.03 16.60
CA LEU A 66 6.06 16.95 15.58
C LEU A 66 6.81 18.10 16.22
N THR A 67 7.99 18.36 15.67
CA THR A 67 8.69 19.62 15.89
C THR A 67 7.88 20.78 15.26
N GLN A 68 8.09 22.00 15.76
CA GLN A 68 7.43 23.19 15.22
C GLN A 68 7.67 23.37 13.72
N THR A 69 8.87 23.05 13.24
CA THR A 69 9.22 23.13 11.81
C THR A 69 8.44 22.12 10.98
N GLN A 70 8.32 20.87 11.45
CA GLN A 70 7.53 19.84 10.76
C GLN A 70 6.04 20.18 10.74
N GLN A 71 5.51 20.77 11.82
CA GLN A 71 4.12 21.20 11.85
C GLN A 71 3.84 22.27 10.79
N LYS A 72 4.70 23.30 10.68
CA LYS A 72 4.60 24.32 9.63
C LYS A 72 4.67 23.71 8.23
N TRP A 73 5.56 22.74 8.01
CA TRP A 73 5.63 22.01 6.73
C TRP A 73 4.33 21.28 6.38
N ILE A 74 3.71 20.60 7.35
CA ILE A 74 2.44 19.90 7.16
C ILE A 74 1.31 20.90 6.88
N GLU A 75 1.29 22.05 7.57
CA GLU A 75 0.32 23.12 7.31
C GLU A 75 0.45 23.68 5.89
N LEU A 76 1.68 23.96 5.44
CA LEU A 76 1.96 24.39 4.06
C LEU A 76 1.50 23.33 3.05
N GLN A 77 1.82 22.05 3.28
CA GLN A 77 1.42 20.97 2.40
C GLN A 77 -0.12 20.85 2.30
N LYS A 78 -0.84 20.96 3.43
CA LYS A 78 -2.31 20.99 3.42
C LYS A 78 -2.88 22.16 2.62
N GLN A 79 -2.25 23.33 2.73
CA GLN A 79 -2.64 24.51 1.95
C GLN A 79 -2.41 24.30 0.45
N LEU A 80 -1.31 23.65 0.05
CA LEU A 80 -1.02 23.31 -1.34
C LEU A 80 -2.03 22.32 -1.94
N TYR A 81 -2.51 21.34 -1.17
CA TYR A 81 -3.56 20.42 -1.66
C TYR A 81 -4.93 21.09 -1.77
N THR A 82 -5.23 22.04 -0.87
CA THR A 82 -6.52 22.73 -0.85
C THR A 82 -6.62 23.77 -1.98
N LYS A 83 -5.51 24.45 -2.27
CA LYS A 83 -5.43 25.37 -3.39
C LYS A 83 -4.87 24.63 -4.60
N LYS A 84 -5.74 24.22 -5.54
CA LYS A 84 -5.27 23.84 -6.88
C LYS A 84 -4.49 25.03 -7.43
N ILE A 85 -3.17 24.91 -7.47
CA ILE A 85 -2.32 25.85 -8.19
C ILE A 85 -2.65 25.60 -9.67
N PHE A 86 -3.61 26.37 -10.18
CA PHE A 86 -3.77 26.52 -11.61
C PHE A 86 -2.57 27.32 -12.08
N LEU A 87 -1.52 26.61 -12.49
CA LEU A 87 -0.56 27.12 -13.45
C LEU A 87 -1.33 27.23 -14.76
N GLU A 88 -2.12 28.30 -14.89
CA GLU A 88 -2.72 28.66 -16.14
C GLU A 88 -1.55 28.95 -17.08
N PHE A 89 -1.29 28.04 -18.03
CA PHE A 89 -0.30 28.24 -19.07
C PHE A 89 -0.79 29.40 -19.95
N ALA A 90 -0.58 30.63 -19.47
CA ALA A 90 -1.28 31.82 -19.92
C ALA A 90 -0.97 32.23 -21.37
N HIS A 91 -0.04 31.56 -22.06
CA HIS A 91 0.40 31.96 -23.40
C HIS A 91 0.35 30.83 -24.46
N VAL A 92 -0.55 29.84 -24.34
CA VAL A 92 -0.74 28.83 -25.43
C VAL A 92 -1.13 29.47 -26.78
N LYS A 93 -1.70 30.68 -26.75
CA LYS A 93 -2.11 31.42 -27.96
C LYS A 93 -0.93 32.01 -28.75
N ASP A 94 0.21 32.28 -28.10
CA ASP A 94 1.38 32.93 -28.71
C ASP A 94 2.36 31.92 -29.34
N LEU A 95 2.07 30.62 -29.23
CA LEU A 95 2.90 29.56 -29.81
C LEU A 95 2.64 29.38 -31.32
N PRO A 96 3.66 28.97 -32.10
CA PRO A 96 3.49 28.66 -33.51
C PRO A 96 2.45 27.56 -33.72
N ILE A 97 1.76 27.61 -34.86
CA ILE A 97 0.59 26.76 -35.18
C ILE A 97 0.91 25.26 -35.03
N SER A 98 2.14 24.83 -35.37
CA SER A 98 2.60 23.46 -35.21
C SER A 98 2.65 23.01 -33.75
N ARG A 99 3.26 23.81 -32.86
CA ARG A 99 3.35 23.53 -31.42
C ARG A 99 1.98 23.57 -30.75
N ARG A 100 1.12 24.51 -31.16
CA ARG A 100 -0.25 24.61 -30.64
C ARG A 100 -1.10 23.38 -30.99
N LYS A 101 -1.00 22.87 -32.22
CA LYS A 101 -1.68 21.62 -32.62
C LYS A 101 -1.16 20.41 -31.84
N MET A 102 0.16 20.30 -31.67
CA MET A 102 0.77 19.21 -30.89
C MET A 102 0.32 19.23 -29.43
N TYR A 103 0.27 20.42 -28.82
CA TYR A 103 -0.22 20.60 -27.46
C TYR A 103 -1.67 20.13 -27.31
N PHE A 104 -2.58 20.55 -28.19
CA PHE A 104 -3.97 20.10 -28.13
C PHE A 104 -4.13 18.60 -28.36
N PHE A 105 -3.27 17.99 -29.17
CA PHE A 105 -3.26 16.55 -29.37
C PHE A 105 -2.81 15.80 -28.09
N CYS A 106 -1.69 16.21 -27.50
CA CYS A 106 -1.15 15.59 -26.27
C CYS A 106 -2.03 15.85 -25.04
N SER A 107 -2.71 17.00 -24.98
CA SER A 107 -3.66 17.39 -23.93
C SER A 107 -5.04 16.75 -24.10
N SER A 108 -5.26 15.98 -25.18
CA SER A 108 -6.55 15.33 -25.40
C SER A 108 -6.74 14.13 -24.47
N SER A 109 -7.91 14.06 -23.83
CA SER A 109 -8.26 12.94 -22.93
C SER A 109 -8.16 11.56 -23.59
N ARG A 110 -8.38 11.47 -24.92
CA ARG A 110 -8.21 10.23 -25.69
C ARG A 110 -6.77 9.76 -25.72
N PHE A 111 -5.82 10.68 -25.94
CA PHE A 111 -4.40 10.37 -25.94
C PHE A 111 -3.92 9.98 -24.54
N GLU A 112 -4.33 10.70 -23.50
CA GLU A 112 -4.01 10.34 -22.11
C GLU A 112 -4.55 8.96 -21.72
N THR A 113 -5.79 8.65 -22.13
CA THR A 113 -6.38 7.32 -21.89
C THR A 113 -5.62 6.22 -22.62
N PHE A 114 -5.19 6.45 -23.86
CA PHE A 114 -4.36 5.50 -24.61
C PHE A 114 -3.04 5.20 -23.89
N ILE A 115 -2.32 6.23 -23.45
CA ILE A 115 -1.06 6.05 -22.70
C ILE A 115 -1.31 5.32 -21.37
N MET A 116 -2.40 5.63 -20.68
CA MET A 116 -2.79 4.94 -19.45
C MET A 116 -3.01 3.44 -19.69
N VAL A 117 -3.69 3.07 -20.78
CA VAL A 117 -3.86 1.66 -21.19
C VAL A 117 -2.50 1.00 -21.50
N CYS A 118 -1.61 1.70 -22.20
CA CYS A 118 -0.25 1.19 -22.46
C CYS A 118 0.55 0.93 -21.17
N ILE A 119 0.43 1.80 -20.15
CA ILE A 119 1.07 1.59 -18.85
C ILE A 119 0.54 0.34 -18.15
N LEU A 120 -0.78 0.14 -18.16
CA LEU A 120 -1.41 -1.05 -17.57
C LEU A 120 -0.95 -2.32 -18.28
N LEU A 121 -0.93 -2.32 -19.62
CA LEU A 121 -0.46 -3.46 -20.41
C LEU A 121 1.03 -3.75 -20.16
N ASN A 122 1.90 -2.73 -20.13
CA ASN A 122 3.32 -2.90 -19.82
C ASN A 122 3.55 -3.46 -18.41
N THR A 123 2.75 -3.02 -17.43
CA THR A 123 2.79 -3.53 -16.05
C THR A 123 2.40 -5.00 -16.01
N ALA A 124 1.34 -5.40 -16.73
CA ALA A 124 0.94 -6.79 -16.86
C ALA A 124 2.04 -7.64 -17.52
N VAL A 125 2.64 -7.17 -18.61
CA VAL A 125 3.75 -7.85 -19.30
C VAL A 125 4.97 -8.01 -18.40
N THR A 126 5.29 -7.00 -17.59
CA THR A 126 6.38 -7.10 -16.60
C THR A 126 6.05 -8.09 -15.49
N GLY A 127 4.79 -8.15 -15.03
CA GLY A 127 4.32 -9.09 -14.01
C GLY A 127 4.31 -10.56 -14.46
N MET A 128 4.33 -10.83 -15.77
CA MET A 128 4.39 -12.19 -16.31
C MET A 128 5.79 -12.82 -16.26
N LYS A 129 6.84 -12.10 -15.82
CA LYS A 129 8.21 -12.63 -15.75
C LYS A 129 8.30 -13.77 -14.74
N ILE A 130 8.53 -14.99 -15.21
CA ILE A 130 8.71 -16.20 -14.41
C ILE A 130 10.18 -16.66 -14.48
N PHE A 131 10.72 -17.12 -13.34
CA PHE A 131 12.03 -17.76 -13.26
C PHE A 131 11.91 -19.18 -12.71
N PRO A 132 12.46 -20.21 -13.39
CA PRO A 132 13.15 -20.18 -14.67
C PRO A 132 12.21 -19.90 -15.87
N PRO A 133 12.71 -19.30 -16.97
CA PRO A 133 11.87 -19.01 -18.14
C PRO A 133 11.41 -20.31 -18.81
N PRO A 134 10.14 -20.42 -19.22
CA PRO A 134 9.60 -21.65 -19.84
C PRO A 134 10.19 -21.93 -21.23
N SER A 135 10.64 -20.90 -21.96
CA SER A 135 11.38 -21.03 -23.22
C SER A 135 12.20 -19.77 -23.53
N GLU A 136 13.27 -19.90 -24.32
CA GLU A 136 14.04 -18.74 -24.80
C GLU A 136 13.19 -17.83 -25.71
N ALA A 137 12.26 -18.41 -26.47
CA ALA A 137 11.30 -17.65 -27.29
C ALA A 137 10.38 -16.78 -26.43
N TYR A 138 9.92 -17.29 -25.29
CA TYR A 138 9.13 -16.52 -24.33
C TYR A 138 9.90 -15.31 -23.78
N LYS A 139 11.16 -15.52 -23.39
CA LYS A 139 12.06 -14.45 -22.91
C LYS A 139 12.30 -13.40 -23.99
N ALA A 140 12.56 -13.82 -25.23
CA ALA A 140 12.73 -12.91 -26.36
C ALA A 140 11.45 -12.11 -26.67
N THR A 141 10.28 -12.75 -26.62
CA THR A 141 8.98 -12.10 -26.86
C THR A 141 8.69 -11.03 -25.81
N LEU A 142 8.90 -11.34 -24.53
CA LEU A 142 8.77 -10.35 -23.45
C LEU A 142 9.77 -9.20 -23.61
N ALA A 143 11.01 -9.47 -24.05
CA ALA A 143 12.00 -8.43 -24.30
C ALA A 143 11.55 -7.47 -25.43
N VAL A 144 11.08 -8.01 -26.56
CA VAL A 144 10.57 -7.21 -27.69
C VAL A 144 9.38 -6.35 -27.26
N LEU A 145 8.42 -6.90 -26.51
CA LEU A 145 7.28 -6.14 -26.00
C LEU A 145 7.73 -4.98 -25.09
N ASN A 146 8.69 -5.21 -24.19
CA ASN A 146 9.23 -4.15 -23.35
C ASN A 146 9.90 -3.04 -24.16
N TYR A 147 10.63 -3.37 -25.23
CA TYR A 147 11.22 -2.37 -26.13
C TYR A 147 10.16 -1.56 -26.88
N ILE A 148 9.06 -2.20 -27.31
CA ILE A 148 7.93 -1.50 -27.95
C ILE A 148 7.31 -0.49 -26.97
N PHE A 149 7.03 -0.89 -25.74
CA PHE A 149 6.49 0.04 -24.73
C PHE A 149 7.46 1.17 -24.41
N ALA A 150 8.76 0.88 -24.28
CA ALA A 150 9.79 1.90 -24.08
C ALA A 150 9.84 2.92 -25.22
N PHE A 151 9.68 2.47 -26.47
CA PHE A 151 9.60 3.35 -27.63
C PHE A 151 8.36 4.25 -27.57
N ILE A 152 7.18 3.71 -27.24
CA ILE A 152 5.94 4.48 -27.09
C ILE A 152 6.11 5.58 -26.03
N PHE A 153 6.68 5.26 -24.87
CA PHE A 153 6.91 6.24 -23.81
C PHE A 153 7.98 7.28 -24.19
N THR A 154 9.00 6.90 -24.94
CA THR A 154 10.02 7.84 -25.44
C THR A 154 9.41 8.84 -26.42
N VAL A 155 8.56 8.37 -27.33
CA VAL A 155 7.82 9.24 -28.26
C VAL A 155 6.86 10.14 -27.48
N GLU A 156 6.10 9.61 -26.53
CA GLU A 156 5.20 10.41 -25.68
C GLU A 156 5.94 11.52 -24.93
N ALA A 157 7.08 11.21 -24.33
CA ALA A 157 7.92 12.19 -23.65
C ALA A 157 8.45 13.27 -24.62
N ALA A 158 8.90 12.87 -25.81
CA ALA A 158 9.36 13.80 -26.83
C ALA A 158 8.23 14.73 -27.33
N LEU A 159 7.02 14.20 -27.52
CA LEU A 159 5.85 14.97 -27.94
C LEU A 159 5.40 15.96 -26.86
N LYS A 160 5.49 15.61 -25.58
CA LYS A 160 5.16 16.51 -24.45
C LYS A 160 6.22 17.59 -24.20
N LEU A 161 7.48 17.33 -24.55
CA LEU A 161 8.58 18.28 -24.41
C LEU A 161 8.54 19.38 -25.50
N TYR A 162 8.07 19.04 -26.70
CA TYR A 162 8.02 19.92 -27.88
C TYR A 162 6.96 21.03 -27.76
#